data_AF-A0A7K1XW06-F1
#
_entry.id   AF-A0A7K1XW06-F1
#
_cell.length_a   1.000
_cell.length_b   1.000
_cell.length_c   1.000
_cell.angle_alpha   90.00
_cell.angle_beta   90.00
_cell.angle_gamma   90.00
#
_symmetry.space_group_name_H-M   'P 1'
#
loop_
_entity.id
_entity.type
_entity.pdbx_description
1 polymer ?
#
loop_
_entity_poly.entity_id
_entity_poly.type
_entity_poly.pdbx_seq_one_letter_code
_entity_poly.pdbx_strand_id
1 'polypeptide(L)' 'MNWELADKLLKHMTATYTADNLRKVTFNKAIFPLLLRYENGERSPDLYNFIVHTEQALMRDIYH' A
#
# COMPACT_ATOMS: atom_id res chain seq x y z
N MET A 1 -9.85 -10.44 9.36
CA MET A 1 -8.86 -9.72 8.53
C MET A 1 -8.33 -10.68 7.50
N ASN A 2 -8.37 -10.34 6.21
CA ASN A 2 -7.92 -11.23 5.13
C ASN A 2 -6.49 -10.86 4.69
N TRP A 3 -5.47 -11.54 5.23
CA TRP A 3 -4.08 -11.20 4.95
C TRP A 3 -3.60 -11.55 3.53
N GLU A 4 -4.32 -12.43 2.82
CA GLU A 4 -4.11 -12.63 1.39
C GLU A 4 -4.58 -11.43 0.57
N LEU A 5 -5.68 -10.79 0.98
CA LEU A 5 -6.11 -9.52 0.38
C LEU A 5 -5.06 -8.44 0.65
N ALA A 6 -4.57 -8.32 1.88
CA ALA A 6 -3.52 -7.34 2.22
C ALA A 6 -2.25 -7.53 1.37
N ASP A 7 -1.80 -8.78 1.16
CA ASP A 7 -0.67 -9.10 0.28
C ASP A 7 -0.92 -8.65 -1.17
N LYS A 8 -2.11 -8.95 -1.70
CA LYS A 8 -2.52 -8.54 -3.06
C LYS A 8 -2.53 -7.01 -3.20
N LEU A 9 -3.08 -6.30 -2.22
CA LEU A 9 -3.12 -4.84 -2.21
C LEU A 9 -1.72 -4.24 -2.16
N LEU A 10 -0.83 -4.77 -1.29
CA LEU A 10 0.57 -4.32 -1.21
C LEU A 10 1.33 -4.54 -2.53
N LYS A 11 1.12 -5.68 -3.19
CA LYS A 11 1.70 -5.96 -4.51
C LYS A 11 1.15 -5.04 -5.58
N HIS A 12 -0.16 -4.85 -5.62
CA HIS A 12 -0.81 -3.96 -6.57
C HIS A 12 -0.29 -2.53 -6.41
N MET A 13 -0.29 -2.03 -5.17
CA MET A 13 0.34 -0.77 -4.80
C MET A 13 1.77 -0.72 -5.36
N THR A 14 2.66 -1.60 -4.92
CA THR A 14 4.07 -1.60 -5.35
C THR A 14 4.25 -1.61 -6.88
N ALA A 15 3.43 -2.37 -7.60
CA ALA A 15 3.47 -2.46 -9.06
C ALA A 15 2.97 -1.20 -9.77
N THR A 16 1.90 -0.57 -9.28
CA THR A 16 1.38 0.69 -9.85
C THR A 16 2.38 1.82 -9.70
N TYR A 17 3.24 1.82 -8.67
CA TYR A 17 4.25 2.88 -8.47
C TYR A 17 5.53 2.73 -9.30
N THR A 18 5.92 1.51 -9.71
CA THR A 18 7.11 1.34 -10.55
C THR A 18 6.92 1.88 -11.96
N ALA A 19 5.67 2.05 -12.41
CA ALA A 19 5.33 2.56 -13.73
C ALA A 19 5.33 4.11 -13.83
N ASP A 20 5.06 4.82 -12.74
CA ASP A 20 4.77 6.27 -12.78
C ASP A 20 5.91 7.13 -12.19
N ASN A 21 6.79 7.63 -13.05
CA ASN A 21 8.06 8.25 -12.66
C ASN A 21 7.96 9.59 -11.89
N LEU A 22 6.81 10.28 -11.87
CA LEU A 22 6.64 11.59 -11.22
C LEU A 22 6.04 11.54 -9.79
N ARG A 23 5.28 10.49 -9.42
CA ARG A 23 4.66 10.35 -8.07
C ARG A 23 5.60 9.72 -7.01
N LYS A 24 6.87 9.46 -7.38
CA LYS A 24 7.85 8.66 -6.64
C LYS A 24 8.21 9.11 -5.21
N VAL A 25 8.09 10.39 -4.85
CA VAL A 25 8.65 10.89 -3.57
C VAL A 25 7.63 10.93 -2.43
N THR A 26 6.37 11.27 -2.72
CA THR A 26 5.35 11.49 -1.68
C THR A 26 4.67 10.19 -1.25
N PHE A 27 4.35 9.30 -2.19
CA PHE A 27 3.63 8.04 -1.91
C PHE A 27 4.53 6.90 -1.43
N ASN A 28 5.80 6.90 -1.82
CA ASN A 28 6.79 5.97 -1.29
C ASN A 28 6.94 6.13 0.24
N LYS A 29 6.77 7.36 0.78
CA LYS A 29 6.72 7.60 2.23
C LYS A 29 5.52 6.96 2.94
N ALA A 30 4.38 6.76 2.26
CA ALA A 30 3.19 6.19 2.87
C ALA A 30 3.18 4.65 2.78
N ILE A 31 3.69 4.09 1.69
CA ILE A 31 3.59 2.66 1.37
C ILE A 31 4.78 1.87 1.90
N PHE A 32 5.98 2.45 1.85
CA PHE A 32 7.20 1.81 2.34
C PHE A 32 7.12 1.43 3.83
N PRO A 33 6.59 2.27 4.74
CA PRO A 33 6.40 1.87 6.14
C PRO A 33 5.41 0.71 6.31
N LEU A 34 4.39 0.61 5.46
CA LEU A 34 3.40 -0.47 5.52
C LEU A 34 4.01 -1.80 5.07
N LEU A 35 4.78 -1.77 3.97
CA LEU A 35 5.57 -2.92 3.51
C LEU A 35 6.53 -3.40 4.60
N LEU A 36 7.32 -2.50 5.18
CA LEU A 36 8.30 -2.87 6.21
C LEU A 36 7.63 -3.52 7.42
N ARG A 37 6.52 -2.94 7.91
CA ARG A 37 5.73 -3.53 9.01
C ARG A 37 5.18 -4.91 8.63
N TYR A 38 4.67 -5.06 7.41
CA TYR A 38 4.14 -6.32 6.90
C TYR A 38 5.23 -7.39 6.75
N GLU A 39 6.41 -7.04 6.24
CA GLU A 39 7.57 -7.94 6.08
C GLU A 39 8.19 -8.34 7.43
N ASN A 40 8.14 -7.44 8.42
CA ASN A 40 8.52 -7.73 9.81
C ASN A 40 7.53 -8.66 10.53
N GLY A 41 6.51 -9.17 9.84
CA GLY A 41 5.53 -10.10 10.39
C GLY A 41 4.46 -9.44 11.24
N GLU A 42 4.33 -8.11 11.24
CA GLU A 42 3.25 -7.44 11.95
C GLU A 42 1.90 -7.83 11.32
N ARG A 43 0.97 -8.30 12.16
CA ARG A 43 -0.39 -8.68 11.74
C ARG A 43 -1.43 -8.03 12.65
N SER A 44 -1.33 -6.71 12.82
CA SER A 44 -2.27 -5.91 13.61
C SER A 44 -3.49 -5.45 12.78
N PRO A 45 -4.66 -5.25 13.42
CA PRO A 45 -5.81 -4.61 12.78
C PRO A 45 -5.49 -3.22 12.23
N ASP A 46 -4.66 -2.45 12.92
CA ASP A 46 -4.24 -1.12 12.48
C ASP A 46 -3.46 -1.16 11.17
N LEU A 47 -2.50 -2.09 11.05
CA LEU A 47 -1.75 -2.29 9.81
C LEU A 47 -2.69 -2.70 8.67
N TYR A 48 -3.59 -3.64 8.92
CA TYR A 48 -4.55 -4.10 7.91
C TYR A 48 -5.41 -2.93 7.40
N ASN A 49 -5.95 -2.13 8.31
CA ASN A 49 -6.77 -0.97 7.94
C ASN A 49 -5.97 0.09 7.19
N PHE A 50 -4.70 0.32 7.57
CA PHE A 50 -3.85 1.26 6.82
C PHE A 50 -3.54 0.77 5.40
N ILE A 51 -3.29 -0.52 5.20
CA ILE A 51 -3.07 -1.09 3.86
C ILE A 51 -4.30 -0.86 2.98
N VAL A 52 -5.49 -1.17 3.50
CA VAL A 52 -6.75 -1.01 2.76
C VAL A 52 -7.04 0.46 2.44
N HIS A 53 -6.94 1.36 3.42
CA HIS A 53 -7.22 2.78 3.19
C HIS A 53 -6.23 3.44 2.25
N THR A 54 -4.95 3.07 2.35
CA THR A 54 -3.91 3.61 1.46
C THR A 54 -4.22 3.22 0.03
N GLU A 55 -4.54 1.96 -0.22
CA GLU A 55 -4.88 1.47 -1.56
C GLU A 55 -6.13 2.15 -2.14
N GLN A 56 -7.17 2.36 -1.34
CA GLN A 56 -8.37 3.07 -1.77
C GLN A 56 -8.09 4.55 -2.13
N ALA A 57 -7.27 5.23 -1.33
CA ALA A 57 -6.85 6.60 -1.61
C ALA A 57 -6.08 6.68 -2.93
N LEU A 58 -5.21 5.70 -3.18
CA LEU A 58 -4.43 5.60 -4.41
C LEU A 58 -5.30 5.36 -5.64
N MET A 59 -6.29 4.49 -5.56
CA MET A 59 -7.24 4.30 -6.65
C MET A 59 -8.01 5.59 -6.95
N ARG A 60 -8.49 6.31 -5.92
CA ARG A 60 -9.19 7.59 -6.11
C ARG A 60 -8.34 8.63 -6.85
N ASP A 61 -7.06 8.73 -6.51
CA ASP A 61 -6.12 9.68 -7.12
C ASP A 61 -5.68 9.30 -8.54
N ILE A 62 -5.93 8.07 -9.00
CA ILE A 62 -5.60 7.61 -10.37
C ILE A 62 -6.79 7.83 -11.32
N TYR A 63 -8.02 7.76 -10.83
CA TYR A 63 -9.25 7.89 -11.64
C TYR A 63 -9.85 9.31 -11.65
N HIS A 64 -9.16 10.30 -11.09
CA HIS A 64 -9.50 11.73 -11.13
C HIS A 64 -8.40 12.53 -11.84
#